data_AF-A0A086T2C3-F1
#
_entry.id   AF-A0A086T2C3-F1
#
_cell.length_a   1.000
_cell.length_b   1.000
_cell.length_c   1.000
_cell.angle_alpha   90.00
_cell.angle_beta   90.00
_cell.angle_gamma   90.00
#
_symmetry.space_group_name_H-M   'P 1'
#
loop_
_entity.id
_entity.type
_entity.pdbx_description
1 polymer ?
#
loop_
_entity_poly.entity_id
_entity_poly.type
_entity_poly.pdbx_seq_one_letter_code
_entity_poly.pdbx_strand_id
1 'polypeptide(L)'
;MLRQELRLTAYEQVCKGPEPDGIAQSVLQEAAVCELLKQHPHPNIASYLGCQVSDGRITGLCFAGYPHTLMQEVNPQNHMKRKARSEFRDRNTDRKDYRIALAGVERGLKHLHSLGLVHNDINPRKIMLNADDGVITGFGSCRRLGESLKGVSRGHEWHDEQVKTALPQNDLDALEEIRRWLGDDSKPFQFAE
;
A
#
# COMPACT_ATOMS: atom_id res chain seq x y z
N MET A 1 5.80 -12.01 31.97
CA MET A 1 5.41 -11.32 30.72
C MET A 1 4.25 -12.06 30.10
N LEU A 2 3.05 -11.52 30.20
CA LEU A 2 1.87 -12.07 29.54
C LEU A 2 2.05 -11.93 28.03
N ARG A 3 2.17 -13.05 27.31
CA ARG A 3 1.99 -13.06 25.86
C ARG A 3 0.55 -12.60 25.60
N GLN A 4 0.40 -11.39 25.09
CA GLN A 4 -0.87 -10.98 24.54
C GLN A 4 -1.10 -11.86 23.31
N GLU A 5 -2.03 -12.82 23.42
CA GLU A 5 -2.48 -13.58 22.26
C GLU A 5 -3.05 -12.59 21.26
N LEU A 6 -2.31 -12.34 20.18
CA LEU A 6 -2.81 -11.63 19.01
C LEU A 6 -3.92 -12.49 18.42
N ARG A 7 -5.15 -12.32 18.91
CA ARG A 7 -6.33 -12.90 18.27
C ARG A 7 -6.54 -12.17 16.95
N LEU A 8 -6.20 -12.84 15.85
CA LEU A 8 -6.63 -12.46 14.52
C LEU A 8 -8.16 -12.66 14.47
N THR A 9 -8.93 -11.66 14.90
CA THR A 9 -10.40 -11.72 14.96
C THR A 9 -11.03 -12.05 13.60
N ALA A 10 -10.35 -11.69 12.51
CA ALA A 10 -10.74 -12.06 11.15
C ALA A 10 -10.40 -13.52 10.77
N TYR A 11 -9.37 -14.14 11.37
CA TYR A 11 -8.95 -15.50 11.04
C TYR A 11 -10.04 -16.52 11.35
N GLU A 12 -10.66 -16.44 12.53
CA GLU A 12 -11.72 -17.39 12.91
C GLU A 12 -12.95 -17.28 11.99
N GLN A 13 -13.26 -16.08 11.49
CA GLN A 13 -14.33 -15.85 10.54
C GLN A 13 -14.00 -16.39 9.16
N VAL A 14 -12.76 -16.20 8.68
CA VAL A 14 -12.32 -16.71 7.37
C VAL A 14 -12.23 -18.24 7.38
N CYS A 15 -11.60 -18.84 8.39
CA CYS A 15 -11.41 -20.30 8.45
C CYS A 15 -12.72 -21.09 8.60
N LYS A 16 -13.78 -20.48 9.14
CA LYS A 16 -15.13 -21.07 9.21
C LYS A 16 -16.04 -20.60 8.07
N GLY A 17 -15.54 -19.74 7.19
CA GLY A 17 -16.26 -19.15 6.08
C GLY A 17 -16.19 -19.99 4.80
N PRO A 18 -16.76 -19.48 3.69
CA PRO A 18 -16.79 -20.18 2.41
C PRO A 18 -15.41 -20.32 1.75
N GLU A 19 -14.42 -19.52 2.15
CA GLU A 19 -13.06 -19.52 1.61
C GLU A 19 -12.03 -19.72 2.75
N PRO A 20 -11.97 -20.92 3.35
CA PRO A 20 -11.13 -21.18 4.52
C PRO A 20 -9.64 -20.96 4.27
N ASP A 21 -9.19 -21.07 3.02
CA ASP A 21 -7.81 -20.88 2.58
C ASP A 21 -7.53 -19.45 2.06
N GLY A 22 -8.49 -18.53 2.11
CA GLY A 22 -8.37 -17.20 1.49
C GLY A 22 -7.18 -16.38 2.01
N ILE A 23 -6.84 -16.52 3.30
CA ILE A 23 -5.66 -15.89 3.88
C ILE A 23 -4.38 -16.50 3.30
N ALA A 24 -4.29 -17.82 3.25
CA ALA A 24 -3.11 -18.52 2.73
C ALA A 24 -2.90 -18.20 1.24
N GLN A 25 -3.98 -18.18 0.45
CA GLN A 25 -3.93 -17.78 -0.96
C GLN A 25 -3.47 -16.33 -1.13
N SER A 26 -3.95 -15.40 -0.30
CA SER A 26 -3.51 -14.00 -0.33
C SER A 26 -2.02 -13.85 0.00
N VAL A 27 -1.52 -14.57 1.02
CA VAL A 27 -0.09 -14.57 1.38
C VAL A 27 0.76 -15.18 0.26
N LEU A 28 0.32 -16.29 -0.34
CA LEU A 28 1.01 -16.92 -1.48
C LEU A 28 1.05 -15.99 -2.70
N GLN A 29 -0.04 -15.30 -2.99
CA GLN A 29 -0.11 -14.31 -4.06
C GLN A 29 0.89 -13.17 -3.83
N GLU A 30 0.92 -12.61 -2.61
CA GLU A 30 1.87 -11.55 -2.26
C GLU A 30 3.31 -12.04 -2.35
N ALA A 31 3.60 -13.25 -1.85
CA ALA A 31 4.92 -13.87 -1.94
C ALA A 31 5.35 -14.05 -3.40
N ALA A 32 4.48 -14.53 -4.28
CA ALA A 32 4.78 -14.71 -5.70
C ALA A 32 5.11 -13.39 -6.39
N VAL A 33 4.38 -12.31 -6.07
CA VAL A 33 4.71 -10.96 -6.56
C VAL A 33 6.07 -10.52 -6.02
N CYS A 34 6.34 -10.71 -4.72
CA CYS A 34 7.59 -10.33 -4.10
C CYS A 34 8.81 -11.08 -4.69
N GLU A 35 8.69 -12.38 -4.98
CA GLU A 35 9.74 -13.16 -5.65
C GLU A 35 10.03 -12.66 -7.07
N LEU A 36 9.02 -12.19 -7.80
CA LEU A 36 9.22 -11.54 -9.11
C LEU A 36 9.93 -10.19 -8.94
N LEU A 37 9.49 -9.35 -8.00
CA LEU A 37 10.11 -8.04 -7.76
C LEU A 37 11.56 -8.15 -7.28
N LYS A 38 11.90 -9.21 -6.55
CA LYS A 38 13.28 -9.52 -6.15
C LYS A 38 14.21 -9.76 -7.33
N GLN A 39 13.71 -10.29 -8.44
CA GLN A 39 14.48 -10.49 -9.68
C GLN A 39 14.64 -9.19 -10.49
N HIS A 40 13.78 -8.20 -10.23
CA HIS A 40 13.75 -6.91 -10.92
C HIS A 40 13.78 -5.76 -9.91
N PRO A 41 14.88 -5.57 -9.16
CA PRO A 41 14.94 -4.59 -8.07
C PRO A 41 14.84 -3.15 -8.60
N HIS A 42 14.18 -2.28 -7.81
CA HIS A 42 14.06 -0.85 -8.09
C HIS A 42 14.13 -0.05 -6.77
N PRO A 43 14.83 1.10 -6.71
CA PRO A 43 15.04 1.84 -5.45
C PRO A 43 13.77 2.33 -4.78
N ASN A 44 12.71 2.59 -5.54
CA ASN A 44 11.40 3.02 -5.02
C ASN A 44 10.41 1.87 -4.77
N ILE A 45 10.87 0.62 -4.72
CA ILE A 45 10.09 -0.58 -4.38
C ILE A 45 10.78 -1.26 -3.19
N ALA A 46 10.00 -1.70 -2.20
CA ALA A 46 10.56 -2.32 -1.01
C ALA A 46 11.38 -3.57 -1.35
N SER A 47 12.65 -3.58 -0.96
CA SER A 47 13.54 -4.73 -1.12
C SER A 47 13.06 -5.92 -0.30
N TYR A 48 12.54 -6.93 -0.98
CA TYR A 48 12.13 -8.21 -0.40
C TYR A 48 13.32 -9.15 -0.22
N LEU A 49 13.47 -9.69 0.99
CA LEU A 49 14.60 -10.54 1.39
C LEU A 49 14.28 -12.02 1.20
N GLY A 50 13.00 -12.39 1.31
CA GLY A 50 12.52 -13.77 1.24
C GLY A 50 11.35 -13.98 2.20
N CYS A 51 10.90 -15.22 2.32
CA CYS A 51 9.86 -15.60 3.27
C CYS A 51 10.42 -16.51 4.36
N GLN A 52 9.82 -16.41 5.55
CA GLN A 52 10.02 -17.38 6.62
C GLN A 52 9.04 -18.53 6.42
N VAL A 53 9.55 -19.76 6.49
CA VAL A 53 8.75 -20.99 6.35
C VAL A 53 8.91 -21.84 7.61
N SER A 54 7.79 -22.29 8.17
CA SER A 54 7.72 -23.28 9.26
C SER A 54 6.68 -24.33 8.90
N ASP A 55 7.02 -25.61 9.04
CA ASP A 55 6.12 -26.75 8.75
C ASP A 55 5.45 -26.66 7.36
N GLY A 56 6.21 -26.23 6.35
CA GLY A 56 5.73 -26.07 4.98
C GLY A 56 4.79 -24.89 4.75
N ARG A 57 4.63 -23.98 5.73
CA ARG A 57 3.76 -22.79 5.65
C ARG A 57 4.58 -21.50 5.72
N ILE A 58 4.20 -20.51 4.93
CA ILE A 58 4.74 -19.16 5.05
C ILE A 58 4.23 -18.53 6.35
N THR A 59 5.13 -18.18 7.25
CA THR A 59 4.81 -17.52 8.53
C THR A 59 5.19 -16.05 8.53
N GLY A 60 5.92 -15.58 7.52
CA GLY A 60 6.26 -14.17 7.37
C GLY A 60 6.89 -13.86 6.02
N LEU A 61 6.64 -12.65 5.53
CA LEU A 61 7.36 -12.06 4.40
C LEU A 61 8.37 -11.06 4.96
N CYS A 62 9.63 -11.17 4.54
CA CYS A 62 10.73 -10.38 5.10
C CYS A 62 11.18 -9.31 4.10
N PHE A 63 11.23 -8.06 4.56
CA PHE A 63 11.67 -6.90 3.77
C PHE A 63 12.80 -6.17 4.48
N ALA A 64 13.58 -5.38 3.73
CA ALA A 64 14.46 -4.38 4.33
C ALA A 64 13.65 -3.40 5.21
N GLY A 65 14.24 -2.94 6.30
CA GLY A 65 13.59 -2.01 7.22
C GLY A 65 13.56 -0.58 6.68
N TYR A 66 12.41 0.08 6.78
CA TYR A 66 12.25 1.51 6.49
C TYR A 66 11.66 2.23 7.72
N PRO A 67 12.07 3.49 8.02
CA PRO A 67 11.74 4.15 9.27
C PRO A 67 10.25 4.25 9.62
N HIS A 68 9.44 4.78 8.69
CA HIS A 68 8.01 4.99 8.90
C HIS A 68 7.29 5.22 7.56
N THR A 69 5.96 5.15 7.59
CA THR A 69 5.07 5.44 6.46
C THR A 69 4.77 6.93 6.32
N LEU A 70 4.40 7.36 5.11
CA LEU A 70 3.88 8.70 4.85
C LEU A 70 2.64 9.01 5.72
N MET A 71 1.79 8.02 5.99
CA MET A 71 0.64 8.18 6.89
C MET A 71 1.08 8.54 8.31
N GLN A 72 2.09 7.86 8.86
CA GLN A 72 2.60 8.13 10.21
C GLN A 72 3.22 9.52 10.32
N GLU A 73 3.90 9.97 9.27
CA GLU A 73 4.53 11.31 9.21
C GLU A 73 3.48 12.43 9.17
N VAL A 74 2.44 12.29 8.34
CA VAL A 74 1.50 13.39 8.03
C VAL A 74 0.24 13.36 8.90
N ASN A 75 -0.21 12.18 9.29
CA ASN A 75 -1.47 11.94 10.01
C ASN A 75 -1.29 10.88 11.11
N PRO A 76 -0.47 11.17 12.15
CA PRO A 76 -0.17 10.19 13.20
C PRO A 76 -1.40 9.81 14.03
N GLN A 77 -2.43 10.66 14.07
CA GLN A 77 -3.72 10.40 14.74
C GLN A 77 -4.66 9.51 13.92
N ASN A 78 -4.31 9.19 12.66
CA ASN A 78 -5.10 8.38 11.76
C ASN A 78 -6.54 8.89 11.57
N HIS A 79 -6.68 10.20 11.41
CA HIS A 79 -7.95 10.82 11.05
C HIS A 79 -8.31 10.55 9.58
N MET A 80 -9.60 10.66 9.25
CA MET A 80 -10.08 10.64 7.86
C MET A 80 -9.43 11.77 7.04
N LYS A 81 -9.31 11.56 5.74
CA LYS A 81 -8.51 12.38 4.82
C LYS A 81 -8.74 13.90 4.96
N ARG A 82 -9.99 14.36 5.05
CA ARG A 82 -10.42 15.77 5.17
C ARG A 82 -9.98 16.39 6.48
N LYS A 83 -10.22 15.70 7.60
CA LYS A 83 -9.80 16.18 8.94
C LYS A 83 -8.28 16.19 9.06
N ALA A 84 -7.62 15.14 8.57
CA ALA A 84 -6.16 15.08 8.55
C ALA A 84 -5.56 16.23 7.72
N ARG A 85 -6.17 16.56 6.58
CA ARG A 85 -5.74 17.69 5.75
C ARG A 85 -5.88 19.02 6.49
N SER A 86 -7.03 19.31 7.11
CA SER A 86 -7.21 20.58 7.83
C SER A 86 -6.19 20.73 8.97
N GLU A 87 -6.00 19.69 9.78
CA GLU A 87 -5.03 19.71 10.87
C GLU A 87 -3.58 19.79 10.38
N PHE A 88 -3.26 19.17 9.25
CA PHE A 88 -1.95 19.28 8.61
C PHE A 88 -1.67 20.71 8.15
N ARG A 89 -2.69 21.49 7.75
CA ARG A 89 -2.52 22.91 7.37
C ARG A 89 -2.28 23.81 8.58
N ASP A 90 -3.07 23.63 9.64
CA ASP A 90 -3.03 24.50 10.83
C ASP A 90 -1.69 24.40 11.58
N ARG A 91 -0.97 23.29 11.41
CA ARG A 91 0.29 23.03 12.11
C ARG A 91 1.54 23.73 11.55
N ASN A 92 1.52 24.43 10.40
CA ASN A 92 2.79 24.63 9.67
C ASN A 92 3.12 26.03 9.11
N THR A 93 4.17 26.64 9.68
CA THR A 93 5.05 27.65 9.06
C THR A 93 6.20 27.01 8.25
N ASP A 94 6.51 25.71 8.41
CA ASP A 94 7.60 25.02 7.69
C ASP A 94 7.14 23.66 7.12
N ARG A 95 6.41 23.68 6.00
CA ARG A 95 5.96 22.44 5.34
C ARG A 95 7.13 21.70 4.71
N LYS A 96 7.43 20.51 5.24
CA LYS A 96 8.25 19.51 4.54
C LYS A 96 7.63 19.21 3.17
N ASP A 97 8.47 19.20 2.16
CA ASP A 97 8.08 18.99 0.77
C ASP A 97 8.22 17.52 0.38
N TYR A 98 7.10 16.89 0.00
CA TYR A 98 7.07 15.48 -0.39
C TYR A 98 7.17 15.26 -1.90
N ARG A 99 7.42 16.31 -2.70
CA ARG A 99 7.50 16.19 -4.18
C ARG A 99 8.53 15.15 -4.63
N ILE A 100 9.70 15.09 -3.98
CA ILE A 100 10.75 14.11 -4.30
C ILE A 100 10.25 12.69 -4.00
N ALA A 101 9.70 12.47 -2.81
CA ALA A 101 9.16 11.18 -2.41
C ALA A 101 8.06 10.68 -3.37
N LEU A 102 7.10 11.54 -3.73
CA LEU A 102 6.00 11.19 -4.64
C LEU A 102 6.49 10.97 -6.09
N ALA A 103 7.52 11.67 -6.54
CA ALA A 103 8.17 11.39 -7.82
C ALA A 103 8.87 10.02 -7.79
N GLY A 104 9.45 9.64 -6.64
CA GLY A 104 9.96 8.28 -6.40
C GLY A 104 8.90 7.21 -6.51
N VAL A 105 7.75 7.41 -5.86
CA VAL A 105 6.60 6.50 -5.96
C VAL A 105 6.15 6.36 -7.42
N GLU A 106 6.07 7.45 -8.18
CA GLU A 106 5.71 7.39 -9.60
C GLU A 106 6.70 6.53 -10.42
N ARG A 107 8.01 6.66 -10.16
CA ARG A 107 9.03 5.80 -10.80
C ARG A 107 8.83 4.32 -10.43
N GLY A 108 8.57 4.03 -9.16
CA GLY A 108 8.26 2.69 -8.69
C GLY A 108 7.01 2.08 -9.35
N LEU A 109 5.95 2.88 -9.52
CA LEU A 109 4.74 2.46 -10.22
C LEU A 109 5.00 2.16 -11.70
N LYS A 110 5.74 3.03 -12.40
CA LYS A 110 6.13 2.79 -13.80
C LYS A 110 6.92 1.48 -13.93
N HIS A 111 7.80 1.18 -12.98
CA HIS A 111 8.52 -0.08 -12.94
C HIS A 111 7.57 -1.28 -12.75
N LEU A 112 6.65 -1.23 -11.79
CA LEU A 112 5.62 -2.28 -11.61
C LEU A 112 4.80 -2.50 -12.89
N HIS A 113 4.31 -1.42 -13.50
CA HIS A 113 3.50 -1.47 -14.71
C HIS A 113 4.29 -2.07 -15.88
N SER A 114 5.61 -1.80 -15.98
CA SER A 114 6.48 -2.40 -17.01
C SER A 114 6.64 -3.92 -16.86
N LEU A 115 6.46 -4.46 -15.64
CA LEU A 115 6.45 -5.89 -15.35
C LEU A 115 5.05 -6.52 -15.53
N GLY A 116 4.07 -5.74 -16.00
CA GLY A 116 2.69 -6.17 -16.17
C GLY A 116 1.91 -6.30 -14.87
N LEU A 117 2.39 -5.69 -13.78
CA LEU A 117 1.74 -5.66 -12.46
C LEU A 117 1.08 -4.31 -12.22
N VAL A 118 -0.07 -4.31 -11.53
CA VAL A 118 -0.77 -3.13 -11.02
C VAL A 118 -0.90 -3.29 -9.51
N HIS A 119 -0.56 -2.26 -8.72
CA HIS A 119 -0.53 -2.35 -7.26
C HIS A 119 -1.94 -2.42 -6.65
N ASN A 120 -2.88 -1.63 -7.19
CA ASN A 120 -4.30 -1.48 -6.82
C ASN A 120 -4.60 -1.00 -5.39
N ASP A 121 -3.60 -0.89 -4.53
CA ASP A 121 -3.75 -0.41 -3.15
C ASP A 121 -2.74 0.69 -2.77
N ILE A 122 -2.46 1.62 -3.68
CA ILE A 122 -1.60 2.76 -3.34
C ILE A 122 -2.33 3.68 -2.36
N ASN A 123 -1.74 3.89 -1.18
CA ASN A 123 -2.22 4.82 -0.17
C ASN A 123 -1.05 5.23 0.74
N PRO A 124 -1.17 6.26 1.60
CA PRO A 124 -0.06 6.73 2.42
C PRO A 124 0.50 5.70 3.42
N ARG A 125 -0.22 4.60 3.71
CA ARG A 125 0.29 3.51 4.55
C ARG A 125 1.17 2.52 3.77
N LYS A 126 1.09 2.56 2.43
CA LYS A 126 1.87 1.74 1.49
C LYS A 126 3.08 2.47 0.90
N ILE A 127 3.37 3.66 1.41
CA ILE A 127 4.54 4.45 1.03
C ILE A 127 5.40 4.63 2.28
N MET A 128 6.55 3.96 2.31
CA MET A 128 7.58 4.20 3.32
C MET A 128 8.43 5.40 2.92
N LEU A 129 8.86 6.21 3.88
CA LEU A 129 9.81 7.30 3.67
C LEU A 129 11.22 6.81 4.02
N ASN A 130 12.13 6.90 3.05
CA ASN A 130 13.54 6.57 3.22
C ASN A 130 14.40 7.73 2.77
N ALA A 131 14.97 8.46 3.73
CA ALA A 131 15.49 9.81 3.49
C ALA A 131 14.43 10.69 2.79
N ASP A 132 14.72 11.22 1.60
CA ASP A 132 13.80 12.05 0.82
C ASP A 132 12.98 11.26 -0.23
N ASP A 133 13.24 9.96 -0.37
CA ASP A 133 12.58 9.10 -1.35
C ASP A 133 11.38 8.34 -0.77
N GLY A 134 10.40 8.08 -1.63
CA GLY A 134 9.25 7.23 -1.33
C GLY A 134 9.48 5.80 -1.83
N VAL A 135 9.16 4.82 -0.99
CA VAL A 135 9.32 3.39 -1.29
C VAL A 135 7.97 2.68 -1.17
N ILE A 136 7.54 2.02 -2.25
CA ILE A 136 6.27 1.29 -2.31
C ILE A 136 6.36 -0.03 -1.55
N THR A 137 5.33 -0.36 -0.76
CA THR A 137 5.20 -1.61 0.00
C THR A 137 3.76 -2.13 -0.02
N GLY A 138 3.56 -3.38 0.45
CA GLY A 138 2.24 -4.00 0.65
C GLY A 138 1.61 -4.47 -0.65
N PHE A 139 2.14 -5.56 -1.19
CA PHE A 139 1.84 -6.06 -2.54
C PHE A 139 0.67 -7.07 -2.59
N GLY A 140 -0.04 -7.31 -1.48
CA GLY A 140 -1.13 -8.29 -1.44
C GLY A 140 -2.29 -8.02 -2.41
N SER A 141 -2.51 -6.75 -2.75
CA SER A 141 -3.53 -6.33 -3.73
C SER A 141 -3.01 -6.26 -5.16
N CYS A 142 -1.71 -6.56 -5.38
CA CYS A 142 -1.13 -6.57 -6.71
C CYS A 142 -1.79 -7.62 -7.60
N ARG A 143 -2.07 -7.23 -8.85
CA ARG A 143 -2.67 -8.10 -9.87
C ARG A 143 -1.98 -7.88 -11.20
N ARG A 144 -2.05 -8.88 -12.09
CA ARG A 144 -1.60 -8.67 -13.48
C ARG A 144 -2.55 -7.71 -14.17
N LEU A 145 -2.03 -6.97 -15.15
CA LEU A 145 -2.82 -6.08 -15.98
C LEU A 145 -4.02 -6.82 -16.58
N GLY A 146 -5.23 -6.26 -16.37
CA GLY A 146 -6.49 -6.82 -16.87
C GLY A 146 -7.16 -7.84 -15.96
N GLU A 147 -6.53 -8.27 -14.85
CA GLU A 147 -7.15 -9.20 -13.91
C GLU A 147 -8.30 -8.56 -13.12
N SER A 148 -9.21 -9.41 -12.63
CA SER A 148 -10.34 -8.98 -11.81
C SER A 148 -9.89 -8.52 -10.42
N LEU A 149 -10.54 -7.47 -9.92
CA LEU A 149 -10.40 -6.96 -8.55
C LEU A 149 -11.51 -7.46 -7.61
N LYS A 150 -12.31 -8.45 -8.04
CA LYS A 150 -13.33 -9.05 -7.17
C LYS A 150 -12.66 -9.70 -5.95
N GLY A 151 -13.13 -9.33 -4.75
CA GLY A 151 -12.59 -9.86 -3.49
C GLY A 151 -11.21 -9.30 -3.10
N VAL A 152 -10.67 -8.34 -3.85
CA VAL A 152 -9.38 -7.72 -3.53
C VAL A 152 -9.61 -6.60 -2.52
N SER A 153 -8.98 -6.73 -1.35
CA SER A 153 -8.98 -5.67 -0.33
C SER A 153 -8.17 -4.47 -0.83
N ARG A 154 -8.71 -3.26 -0.66
CA ARG A 154 -8.07 -2.00 -1.07
C ARG A 154 -8.37 -0.92 -0.03
N GLY A 155 -7.47 0.02 0.11
CA GLY A 155 -7.53 1.12 1.07
C GLY A 155 -8.73 2.01 0.79
N HIS A 156 -9.67 2.02 1.73
CA HIS A 156 -10.79 2.95 1.75
C HIS A 156 -10.30 4.40 1.61
N GLU A 157 -11.05 5.24 0.92
CA GLU A 157 -10.68 6.62 0.54
C GLU A 157 -9.59 6.76 -0.54
N TRP A 158 -8.87 5.72 -0.96
CA TRP A 158 -7.70 5.87 -1.85
C TRP A 158 -7.87 5.27 -3.24
N HIS A 159 -9.08 4.84 -3.60
CA HIS A 159 -9.37 4.25 -4.90
C HIS A 159 -10.84 4.44 -5.30
N ASP A 160 -11.13 4.23 -6.58
CA ASP A 160 -12.51 4.14 -7.08
C ASP A 160 -13.07 2.72 -6.86
N GLU A 161 -14.09 2.62 -6.01
CA GLU A 161 -14.77 1.36 -5.69
C GLU A 161 -15.50 0.76 -6.91
N GLN A 162 -15.85 1.57 -7.91
CA GLN A 162 -16.54 1.13 -9.12
C GLN A 162 -15.59 0.34 -10.04
N VAL A 163 -14.28 0.60 -9.97
CA VAL A 163 -13.28 -0.11 -10.76
C VAL A 163 -13.17 -1.56 -10.31
N LYS A 164 -13.40 -2.49 -11.26
CA LYS A 164 -13.37 -3.94 -11.04
C LYS A 164 -12.21 -4.66 -11.75
N THR A 165 -11.34 -3.92 -12.42
CA THR A 165 -10.24 -4.47 -13.23
C THR A 165 -8.93 -3.78 -12.89
N ALA A 166 -7.84 -4.55 -12.85
CA ALA A 166 -6.50 -4.05 -12.61
C ALA A 166 -5.98 -3.27 -13.83
N LEU A 167 -5.93 -1.95 -13.71
CA LEU A 167 -5.42 -1.04 -14.74
C LEU A 167 -4.37 -0.11 -14.13
N PRO A 168 -3.29 0.24 -14.85
CA PRO A 168 -2.29 1.19 -14.38
C PRO A 168 -2.87 2.49 -13.80
N GLN A 169 -3.98 2.96 -14.39
CA GLN A 169 -4.68 4.17 -13.97
C GLN A 169 -5.13 4.12 -12.50
N ASN A 170 -5.46 2.93 -11.98
CA ASN A 170 -5.86 2.75 -10.58
C ASN A 170 -4.79 3.26 -9.61
N ASP A 171 -3.52 2.98 -9.91
CA ASP A 171 -2.38 3.40 -9.10
C ASP A 171 -2.06 4.89 -9.29
N LEU A 172 -2.22 5.39 -10.52
CA LEU A 172 -1.95 6.79 -10.86
C LEU A 172 -2.98 7.73 -10.25
N ASP A 173 -4.26 7.34 -10.26
CA ASP A 173 -5.34 8.11 -9.63
C ASP A 173 -5.15 8.15 -8.11
N ALA A 174 -4.78 7.02 -7.51
CA ALA A 174 -4.44 6.93 -6.08
C ALA A 174 -3.23 7.82 -5.72
N LEU A 175 -2.18 7.83 -6.54
CA LEU A 175 -1.03 8.72 -6.34
C LEU A 175 -1.42 10.20 -6.49
N GLU A 176 -2.25 10.55 -7.46
CA GLU A 176 -2.77 11.91 -7.61
C GLU A 176 -3.65 12.32 -6.42
N GLU A 177 -4.43 11.39 -5.86
CA GLU A 177 -5.20 11.64 -4.65
C GLU A 177 -4.30 12.00 -3.47
N ILE A 178 -3.17 11.32 -3.30
CA ILE A 178 -2.16 11.62 -2.28
C ILE A 178 -1.55 13.01 -2.53
N ARG A 179 -1.26 13.37 -3.79
CA ARG A 179 -0.78 14.73 -4.12
C ARG A 179 -1.79 15.79 -3.72
N ARG A 180 -3.08 15.58 -3.97
CA ARG A 180 -4.15 16.50 -3.56
C ARG A 180 -4.28 16.57 -2.04
N TRP A 181 -4.10 15.45 -1.35
CA TRP A 181 -4.15 15.41 0.11
C TRP A 181 -3.05 16.23 0.77
N LEU A 182 -1.83 16.17 0.22
CA LEU A 182 -0.67 16.91 0.73
C LEU A 182 -0.57 18.35 0.20
N GLY A 183 -1.17 18.61 -0.98
CA GLY A 183 -1.14 19.89 -1.66
C GLY A 183 -2.17 20.91 -1.15
N ASP A 184 -2.26 22.03 -1.86
CA ASP A 184 -3.25 23.08 -1.59
C ASP A 184 -4.66 22.70 -2.08
N ASP A 185 -5.65 23.40 -1.53
CA ASP A 185 -7.08 23.13 -1.66
C ASP A 185 -7.66 23.49 -3.04
N SER A 186 -6.80 23.80 -4.01
CA SER A 186 -7.23 24.14 -5.38
C SER A 186 -7.96 23.01 -6.09
N LYS A 187 -7.72 21.75 -5.70
CA LYS A 187 -8.37 20.57 -6.27
C LYS A 187 -9.16 19.79 -5.23
N PRO A 188 -10.42 19.41 -5.53
CA PRO A 188 -11.20 18.52 -4.67
C PRO A 188 -10.65 17.10 -4.71
N PHE A 189 -10.95 16.32 -3.67
CA PHE A 189 -10.67 14.89 -3.63
C PHE A 189 -11.46 14.13 -4.70
N GLN A 190 -10.83 13.10 -5.28
CA GLN A 190 -11.44 12.25 -6.30
C GLN A 190 -12.32 11.18 -5.65
N PHE A 191 -11.89 10.66 -4.50
CA PHE A 191 -12.54 9.55 -3.83
C PHE A 191 -13.29 10.01 -2.59
N ALA A 192 -14.44 9.38 -2.37
CA ALA A 192 -15.25 9.62 -1.20
C ALA A 192 -14.53 9.15 0.08
N GLU A 193 -15.04 9.65 1.19
CA GLU A 193 -14.77 9.15 2.53
C GLU A 193 -15.98 8.41 3.08
#